data_AF-A0A5J5VBA0-F1
#
_entry.id   AF-A0A5J5VBA0-F1
#
_cell.length_a   1.000
_cell.length_b   1.000
_cell.length_c   1.000
_cell.angle_alpha   90.00
_cell.angle_beta   90.00
_cell.angle_gamma   90.00
#
_symmetry.space_group_name_H-M   'P 1'
#
loop_
_entity.id
_entity.type
_entity.pdbx_description
1 polymer ?
#
loop_
_entity_poly.entity_id
_entity_poly.type
_entity_poly.pdbx_seq_one_letter_code
_entity_poly.pdbx_strand_id
1 'polypeptide(L)'
;MIIPNKHGEKLVGLLHETESKEIVILCHGFRSRKYGNYYREADDLHAVIQHFSGESHVVSAILGHSKGGNVVLLYASKYQDLRIVVNVSGRYDLKRGIAERLGEDFIEIIKKDGHIDVKNKTGGIEYRVTEEALMDRLRTDMLEACLKIDKEWC
;
A
#
# COMPACT_ATOMS: atom_id res chain seq x y z
N MET A 1 -8.04 -11.00 13.44
CA MET A 1 -9.27 -10.66 12.71
C MET A 1 -9.12 -11.06 11.24
N ILE A 2 -10.20 -11.52 10.59
CA ILE A 2 -10.22 -11.89 9.16
C ILE A 2 -11.33 -11.11 8.46
N ILE A 3 -10.97 -10.32 7.45
CA ILE A 3 -11.91 -9.47 6.70
C ILE A 3 -11.85 -9.88 5.23
N PRO A 4 -12.96 -10.24 4.58
CA PRO A 4 -12.97 -10.49 3.14
C PRO A 4 -12.83 -9.16 2.37
N ASN A 5 -11.99 -9.13 1.34
CA ASN A 5 -11.99 -8.02 0.38
C ASN A 5 -13.00 -8.27 -0.75
N LYS A 6 -13.18 -7.26 -1.62
CA LYS A 6 -14.08 -7.35 -2.79
C LYS A 6 -13.69 -8.41 -3.84
N HIS A 7 -12.52 -9.04 -3.69
CA HIS A 7 -12.02 -10.10 -4.57
C HIS A 7 -12.18 -11.49 -3.97
N GLY A 8 -12.81 -11.62 -2.78
CA GLY A 8 -12.97 -12.89 -2.08
C GLY A 8 -11.72 -13.37 -1.35
N GLU A 9 -10.69 -12.53 -1.25
CA GLU A 9 -9.46 -12.82 -0.51
C GLU A 9 -9.62 -12.46 0.97
N LYS A 10 -8.90 -13.17 1.83
CA LYS A 10 -8.94 -12.97 3.29
C LYS A 10 -7.82 -12.03 3.72
N LEU A 11 -8.18 -10.83 4.15
CA LEU A 11 -7.28 -9.88 4.81
C LEU A 11 -7.15 -10.27 6.28
N VAL A 12 -5.92 -10.34 6.77
CA VAL A 12 -5.64 -10.71 8.16
C VAL A 12 -4.94 -9.55 8.85
N GLY A 13 -5.50 -9.13 9.98
CA GLY A 13 -4.98 -8.03 10.78
C GLY A 13 -5.01 -8.33 12.28
N LEU A 14 -4.21 -7.54 13.01
CA LEU A 14 -4.23 -7.46 14.46
C LEU A 14 -5.03 -6.24 14.87
N LEU A 15 -5.97 -6.42 15.80
CA LEU A 15 -6.71 -5.34 16.44
C LEU A 15 -6.16 -5.21 17.87
N HIS A 16 -5.76 -4.00 18.24
CA HIS A 16 -5.44 -3.66 19.62
C HIS A 16 -6.64 -2.91 20.20
N GLU A 17 -7.45 -3.60 20.99
CA GLU A 17 -8.64 -3.00 21.59
C GLU A 17 -8.26 -2.03 22.70
N THR A 18 -8.95 -0.89 22.74
CA THR A 18 -8.74 0.18 23.73
C THR A 18 -10.05 0.65 24.37
N GLU A 19 -11.13 -0.12 24.21
CA GLU A 19 -12.52 0.24 24.58
C GLU A 19 -13.04 1.53 23.90
N SER A 20 -12.27 2.11 22.98
CA SER A 20 -12.66 3.24 22.15
C SER A 20 -13.46 2.77 20.94
N LYS A 21 -14.49 3.53 20.58
CA LYS A 21 -15.15 3.39 19.27
C LYS A 21 -14.29 3.92 18.13
N GLU A 22 -13.33 4.79 18.42
CA GLU A 22 -12.41 5.32 17.43
C GLU A 22 -11.24 4.38 17.17
N ILE A 23 -10.97 4.12 15.91
CA ILE A 23 -9.88 3.25 15.46
C ILE A 23 -8.98 4.01 14.49
N VAL A 24 -7.67 3.75 14.63
CA VAL A 24 -6.66 4.12 13.64
C VAL A 24 -6.21 2.87 12.92
N ILE A 25 -6.22 2.90 11.58
CA ILE A 25 -5.70 1.79 10.78
C ILE A 25 -4.26 2.09 10.36
N LEU A 26 -3.36 1.17 10.67
CA LEU A 26 -1.95 1.24 10.27
C LEU A 26 -1.67 0.29 9.11
N CYS A 27 -1.22 0.86 7.99
CA CYS A 27 -0.74 0.14 6.82
C CYS A 27 0.79 0.18 6.76
N HIS A 28 1.44 -0.96 6.60
CA HIS A 28 2.91 -1.03 6.51
C HIS A 28 3.37 -1.70 5.22
N GLY A 29 4.43 -1.16 4.59
CA GLY A 29 5.08 -1.79 3.45
C GLY A 29 6.01 -2.96 3.82
N PHE A 30 6.42 -3.06 5.09
CA PHE A 30 7.29 -4.13 5.58
C PHE A 30 6.53 -5.47 5.55
N ARG A 31 6.95 -6.45 4.76
CA ARG A 31 6.20 -7.70 4.43
C ARG A 31 5.04 -7.57 3.45
N SER A 32 4.84 -6.44 2.75
CA SER A 32 3.96 -6.47 1.58
C SER A 32 4.56 -7.46 0.58
N ARG A 33 3.83 -8.55 0.29
CA ARG A 33 4.32 -9.64 -0.58
C ARG A 33 4.46 -9.19 -2.04
N LYS A 34 4.00 -7.99 -2.39
CA LYS A 34 3.93 -7.51 -3.77
C LYS A 34 4.58 -6.13 -3.89
N TYR A 35 5.48 -6.01 -4.84
CA TYR A 35 6.23 -4.77 -5.12
C TYR A 35 5.33 -3.62 -5.66
N GLY A 36 4.23 -3.98 -6.31
CA GLY A 36 3.17 -3.07 -6.78
C GLY A 36 1.83 -3.38 -6.12
N ASN A 37 0.76 -3.43 -6.90
CA ASN A 37 -0.63 -3.65 -6.47
C ASN A 37 -1.19 -2.50 -5.62
N TYR A 38 -0.79 -1.26 -5.91
CA TYR A 38 -1.04 -0.10 -5.04
C TYR A 38 -2.53 0.24 -4.89
N TYR A 39 -3.26 0.41 -6.00
CA TYR A 39 -4.69 0.73 -5.95
C TYR A 39 -5.54 -0.41 -5.40
N ARG A 40 -5.11 -1.65 -5.61
CA ARG A 40 -5.79 -2.82 -5.05
C ARG A 40 -5.59 -2.90 -3.54
N GLU A 41 -4.41 -2.57 -3.02
CA GLU A 41 -4.22 -2.43 -1.57
C GLU A 41 -5.02 -1.26 -0.98
N ALA A 42 -5.29 -0.19 -1.75
CA ALA A 42 -6.22 0.85 -1.32
C ALA A 42 -7.67 0.34 -1.30
N ASP A 43 -8.06 -0.53 -2.22
CA ASP A 43 -9.35 -1.23 -2.15
C ASP A 43 -9.45 -2.16 -0.94
N ASP A 44 -8.36 -2.86 -0.60
CA ASP A 44 -8.29 -3.71 0.59
C ASP A 44 -8.45 -2.87 1.88
N LEU A 45 -7.79 -1.71 1.94
CA LEU A 45 -7.96 -0.76 3.04
C LEU A 45 -9.43 -0.30 3.16
N HIS A 46 -10.10 -0.05 2.04
CA HIS A 46 -11.53 0.30 2.04
C HIS A 46 -12.41 -0.81 2.62
N ALA A 47 -12.13 -2.08 2.28
CA ALA A 47 -12.85 -3.20 2.86
C ALA A 47 -12.67 -3.28 4.39
N VAL A 48 -11.47 -2.97 4.90
CA VAL A 48 -11.21 -2.89 6.35
C VAL A 48 -12.00 -1.76 7.00
N ILE A 49 -12.04 -0.58 6.38
CA ILE A 49 -12.80 0.58 6.88
C ILE A 49 -14.31 0.28 6.92
N GLN A 50 -14.86 -0.30 5.84
CA GLN A 50 -16.26 -0.68 5.77
C GLN A 50 -16.62 -1.73 6.82
N HIS A 51 -15.75 -2.70 7.08
CA HIS A 51 -15.94 -3.70 8.12
C HIS A 51 -16.10 -3.04 9.49
N PHE A 52 -15.16 -2.19 9.89
CA PHE A 52 -15.22 -1.51 11.18
C PHE A 52 -16.40 -0.54 11.30
N SER A 53 -16.75 0.15 10.20
CA SER A 53 -17.96 0.97 10.16
C SER A 53 -19.22 0.14 10.39
N GLY A 54 -19.30 -1.07 9.82
CA GLY A 54 -20.40 -2.01 10.04
C GLY A 54 -20.47 -2.53 11.49
N GLU A 55 -19.32 -2.60 12.17
CA GLU A 55 -19.21 -2.94 13.59
C GLU A 55 -19.40 -1.73 14.52
N SER A 56 -19.93 -0.61 14.01
CA SER A 56 -20.18 0.62 14.79
C SER A 56 -18.93 1.30 15.35
N HIS A 57 -17.77 1.03 14.78
CA HIS A 57 -16.55 1.80 15.03
C HIS A 57 -16.46 3.00 14.09
N VAL A 58 -15.72 4.01 14.51
CA VAL A 58 -15.37 5.20 13.72
C VAL A 58 -13.89 5.10 13.36
N VAL A 59 -13.57 4.94 12.07
CA VAL A 59 -12.17 5.06 11.64
C VAL A 59 -11.82 6.54 11.58
N SER A 60 -11.02 7.02 12.53
CA SER A 60 -10.68 8.44 12.66
C SER A 60 -9.46 8.82 11.82
N ALA A 61 -8.53 7.89 11.59
CA ALA A 61 -7.33 8.12 10.80
C ALA A 61 -6.80 6.86 10.12
N ILE A 62 -6.09 7.07 9.01
CA ILE A 62 -5.23 6.06 8.39
C ILE A 62 -3.78 6.53 8.39
N LEU A 63 -2.87 5.62 8.74
CA LEU A 63 -1.44 5.87 8.73
C LEU A 63 -0.73 4.83 7.88
N GLY A 64 0.10 5.29 6.95
CA GLY A 64 0.84 4.44 6.02
C GLY A 64 2.34 4.63 6.15
N HIS A 65 3.08 3.54 6.32
CA HIS A 65 4.56 3.54 6.31
C HIS A 65 5.15 2.87 5.06
N SER A 66 6.17 3.48 4.46
CA SER A 66 6.87 2.96 3.27
C SER A 66 5.87 2.78 2.12
N LYS A 67 5.75 1.59 1.51
CA LYS A 67 4.69 1.30 0.51
C LYS A 67 3.28 1.62 1.05
N GLY A 68 3.02 1.36 2.33
CA GLY A 68 1.75 1.70 2.97
C GLY A 68 1.45 3.21 2.93
N GLY A 69 2.48 4.06 2.93
CA GLY A 69 2.34 5.51 2.76
C GLY A 69 1.77 5.90 1.40
N ASN A 70 2.14 5.17 0.34
CA ASN A 70 1.51 5.35 -0.97
C ASN A 70 0.06 4.89 -0.97
N VAL A 71 -0.23 3.75 -0.32
CA VAL A 71 -1.58 3.19 -0.25
C VAL A 71 -2.55 4.16 0.42
N VAL A 72 -2.19 4.75 1.55
CA VAL A 72 -3.09 5.69 2.26
C VAL A 72 -3.34 6.98 1.46
N LEU A 73 -2.36 7.46 0.69
CA LEU A 73 -2.55 8.60 -0.21
C LEU A 73 -3.45 8.24 -1.41
N LEU A 74 -3.27 7.06 -1.99
CA LEU A 74 -4.13 6.58 -3.09
C LEU A 74 -5.56 6.31 -2.61
N TYR A 75 -5.72 5.82 -1.39
CA TYR A 75 -7.00 5.68 -0.72
C TYR A 75 -7.69 7.04 -0.61
N ALA A 76 -7.00 8.03 -0.02
CA ALA A 76 -7.52 9.38 0.16
C ALA A 76 -7.94 10.02 -1.16
N SER A 77 -7.12 9.85 -2.21
CA SER A 77 -7.41 10.32 -3.57
C SER A 77 -8.64 9.67 -4.18
N LYS A 78 -8.95 8.42 -3.83
CA LYS A 78 -9.98 7.61 -4.48
C LYS A 78 -11.33 7.69 -3.78
N TYR A 79 -11.34 7.65 -2.45
CA TYR A 79 -12.56 7.53 -1.65
C TYR A 79 -12.99 8.82 -0.98
N GLN A 80 -12.03 9.69 -0.61
CA GLN A 80 -12.31 11.01 -0.02
C GLN A 80 -13.26 10.98 1.19
N ASP A 81 -13.32 9.87 1.92
CA ASP A 81 -14.26 9.62 3.02
C ASP A 81 -13.60 9.69 4.41
N LEU A 82 -12.28 9.94 4.47
CA LEU A 82 -11.52 10.09 5.71
C LEU A 82 -10.76 11.41 5.75
N ARG A 83 -10.78 12.07 6.93
CA ARG A 83 -10.13 13.37 7.14
C ARG A 83 -8.63 13.26 7.37
N ILE A 84 -8.21 12.30 8.20
CA ILE A 84 -6.84 12.24 8.71
C ILE A 84 -6.08 11.13 7.99
N VAL A 85 -5.11 11.55 7.18
CA VAL A 85 -4.28 10.66 6.36
C VAL A 85 -2.81 10.98 6.62
N VAL A 86 -2.08 10.03 7.19
CA VAL A 86 -0.66 10.22 7.56
C VAL A 86 0.23 9.36 6.69
N ASN A 87 1.03 10.00 5.84
CA ASN A 87 2.09 9.34 5.06
C ASN A 87 3.43 9.42 5.81
N VAL A 88 4.02 8.27 6.11
CA VAL A 88 5.35 8.14 6.71
C VAL A 88 6.30 7.48 5.72
N SER A 89 7.21 8.26 5.14
CA SER A 89 8.27 7.75 4.24
C SER A 89 7.76 6.97 3.01
N GLY A 90 6.51 7.21 2.59
CA GLY A 90 6.01 6.77 1.29
C GLY A 90 6.67 7.54 0.16
N ARG A 91 7.01 6.85 -0.93
CA ARG A 91 7.76 7.45 -2.03
C ARG A 91 6.84 8.27 -2.90
N TYR A 92 7.14 9.55 -3.07
CA TYR A 92 6.42 10.38 -4.03
C TYR A 92 6.70 9.94 -5.47
N ASP A 93 7.96 9.89 -5.88
CA ASP A 93 8.37 9.34 -7.18
C ASP A 93 8.62 7.82 -7.05
N LEU A 94 7.72 7.03 -7.65
CA LEU A 94 7.82 5.58 -7.65
C LEU A 94 8.83 5.03 -8.66
N LYS A 95 9.25 5.81 -9.66
CA LYS A 95 10.25 5.41 -10.66
C LYS A 95 11.67 5.54 -10.11
N ARG A 96 11.89 6.48 -9.19
CA ARG A 96 13.20 6.74 -8.59
C ARG A 96 13.69 5.59 -7.69
N GLY A 97 14.97 5.23 -7.87
CA GLY A 97 15.69 4.25 -7.05
C GLY A 97 15.31 2.78 -7.34
N ILE A 98 14.71 2.50 -8.50
CA ILE A 98 14.45 1.12 -8.95
C ILE A 98 15.77 0.44 -9.34
N ALA A 99 16.56 1.04 -10.22
CA ALA A 99 17.84 0.49 -10.66
C ALA A 99 18.84 0.32 -9.51
N GLU A 100 18.90 1.31 -8.60
CA GLU A 100 19.70 1.22 -7.36
C GLU A 100 19.37 -0.01 -6.51
N ARG A 101 18.11 -0.49 -6.57
CA ARG A 101 17.62 -1.60 -5.77
C ARG A 101 17.64 -2.94 -6.49
N LEU A 102 17.34 -2.93 -7.78
CA LEU A 102 17.14 -4.14 -8.58
C LEU A 102 18.32 -4.46 -9.52
N GLY A 103 19.30 -3.55 -9.65
CA GLY A 103 20.32 -3.61 -10.69
C GLY A 103 19.89 -2.86 -11.95
N GLU A 104 20.84 -2.50 -12.81
CA GLU A 104 20.57 -1.76 -14.06
C GLU A 104 19.91 -2.65 -15.13
N ASP A 105 20.17 -3.96 -15.08
CA ASP A 105 19.69 -4.99 -16.01
C ASP A 105 18.35 -5.62 -15.58
N PHE A 106 17.69 -5.06 -14.56
CA PHE A 106 16.47 -5.63 -13.97
C PHE A 106 15.34 -5.91 -14.97
N ILE A 107 15.20 -5.08 -16.01
CA ILE A 107 14.19 -5.27 -17.06
C ILE A 107 14.48 -6.53 -17.87
N GLU A 108 15.74 -6.77 -18.22
CA GLU A 108 16.14 -7.94 -19.01
C GLU A 108 15.94 -9.23 -18.20
N ILE A 109 16.35 -9.21 -16.93
CA ILE A 109 16.16 -10.31 -15.99
C ILE A 109 14.67 -10.64 -15.84
N ILE A 110 13.83 -9.63 -15.57
CA ILE A 110 12.39 -9.85 -15.39
C ILE A 110 11.74 -10.38 -16.67
N LYS A 111 12.11 -9.88 -17.86
CA LYS A 111 11.56 -10.37 -19.13
C LYS A 111 11.95 -11.82 -19.43
N LYS A 112 13.17 -12.21 -19.05
CA LYS A 112 13.70 -13.55 -19.28
C LYS A 112 13.14 -14.57 -18.27
N ASP A 113 13.15 -14.22 -16.99
CA ASP A 113 12.90 -15.13 -15.88
C ASP A 113 11.50 -14.94 -15.25
N GLY A 114 10.72 -13.97 -15.74
CA GLY A 114 9.41 -13.56 -15.24
C GLY A 114 9.45 -12.74 -13.94
N HIS A 115 10.59 -12.69 -13.28
CA HIS A 115 10.79 -12.01 -12.00
C HIS A 115 12.26 -11.73 -11.71
N ILE A 116 12.51 -10.89 -10.70
CA ILE A 116 13.81 -10.73 -10.05
C ILE A 116 13.66 -10.87 -8.53
N ASP A 117 14.59 -11.58 -7.91
CA ASP A 117 14.63 -11.76 -6.46
C ASP A 117 15.51 -10.69 -5.82
N VAL A 118 14.93 -9.92 -4.90
CA VAL A 118 15.66 -8.94 -4.08
C VAL A 118 16.20 -9.66 -2.85
N LYS A 119 17.51 -9.59 -2.66
CA LYS A 119 18.21 -10.28 -1.58
C LYS A 119 18.52 -9.33 -0.43
N ASN A 120 18.40 -9.83 0.80
CA ASN A 120 18.83 -9.13 1.99
C ASN A 120 20.37 -9.19 2.15
N LYS A 121 20.90 -8.54 3.20
CA LYS A 121 22.35 -8.50 3.49
C LYS A 121 23.00 -9.88 3.70
N THR A 122 22.21 -10.91 4.04
CA THR A 122 22.70 -12.28 4.23
C THR A 122 22.54 -13.13 2.98
N GLY A 123 22.12 -12.55 1.86
CA GLY A 123 21.89 -13.24 0.57
C GLY A 123 20.56 -13.99 0.47
N GLY A 124 19.72 -13.96 1.51
CA GLY A 124 18.39 -14.57 1.50
C GLY A 124 17.40 -13.73 0.70
N ILE A 125 16.45 -14.38 0.02
CA ILE A 125 15.41 -13.68 -0.75
C ILE A 125 14.49 -12.93 0.23
N GLU A 126 14.49 -11.60 0.14
CA GLU A 126 13.62 -10.73 0.93
C GLU A 126 12.23 -10.64 0.29
N TYR A 127 12.18 -10.44 -1.03
CA TYR A 127 10.95 -10.45 -1.82
C TYR A 127 11.24 -10.60 -3.31
N ARG A 128 10.19 -10.88 -4.08
CA ARG A 128 10.23 -11.07 -5.53
C ARG A 128 9.48 -9.96 -6.26
N VAL A 129 10.07 -9.42 -7.31
CA VAL A 129 9.44 -8.44 -8.19
C VAL A 129 9.08 -9.12 -9.52
N THR A 130 7.79 -9.19 -9.83
CA THR A 130 7.30 -9.69 -11.12
C THR A 130 7.14 -8.55 -12.11
N GLU A 131 7.07 -8.87 -13.41
CA GLU A 131 6.76 -7.89 -14.46
C GLU A 131 5.47 -7.12 -14.16
N GLU A 132 4.40 -7.83 -13.82
CA GLU A 132 3.10 -7.25 -13.46
C GLU A 132 3.24 -6.22 -12.32
N ALA A 133 3.92 -6.59 -11.23
CA ALA A 133 4.09 -5.74 -10.07
C ALA A 133 4.97 -4.51 -10.36
N LEU A 134 6.00 -4.67 -11.21
CA LEU A 134 6.82 -3.56 -11.67
C LEU A 134 6.01 -2.60 -12.55
N MET A 135 5.25 -3.12 -13.50
CA MET A 135 4.43 -2.30 -14.40
C MET A 135 3.30 -1.58 -13.67
N ASP A 136 2.70 -2.20 -12.64
CA ASP A 136 1.76 -1.52 -11.75
C ASP A 136 2.42 -0.33 -11.02
N ARG A 137 3.61 -0.55 -10.44
CA ARG A 137 4.38 0.53 -9.78
C ARG A 137 4.70 1.68 -10.73
N LEU A 138 5.16 1.37 -11.96
CA LEU A 138 5.57 2.39 -12.93
C LEU A 138 4.39 3.21 -13.49
N ARG A 139 3.19 2.61 -13.52
CA ARG A 139 1.95 3.28 -13.95
C ARG A 139 1.25 4.07 -12.84
N THR A 140 1.62 3.84 -11.59
CA THR A 140 1.02 4.54 -10.45
C THR A 140 1.56 5.97 -10.38
N ASP A 141 0.71 6.95 -10.65
CA ASP A 141 1.05 8.37 -10.57
C ASP A 141 0.62 8.96 -9.21
N MET A 142 1.59 9.13 -8.32
CA MET A 142 1.35 9.72 -7.00
C MET A 142 1.10 11.23 -7.06
N LEU A 143 1.64 11.95 -8.06
CA LEU A 143 1.39 13.38 -8.22
C LEU A 143 -0.08 13.59 -8.58
N GLU A 144 -0.58 12.86 -9.58
CA GLU A 144 -1.98 12.92 -9.98
C GLU A 144 -2.91 12.54 -8.82
N ALA A 145 -2.58 11.47 -8.08
CA ALA A 145 -3.34 11.08 -6.90
C ALA A 145 -3.38 12.19 -5.84
N CYS A 146 -2.22 12.76 -5.48
CA CYS A 146 -2.16 13.84 -4.49
C CYS A 146 -2.94 15.09 -4.92
N LEU A 147 -3.00 15.41 -6.23
CA LEU A 147 -3.79 16.54 -6.74
C LEU A 147 -5.31 16.33 -6.61
N LYS A 148 -5.77 15.08 -6.55
CA LYS A 148 -7.18 14.72 -6.34
C LYS A 148 -7.57 14.66 -4.87
N ILE A 149 -6.61 14.70 -3.94
CA ILE A 149 -6.93 14.83 -2.52
C ILE A 149 -7.40 16.25 -2.30
N ASP A 150 -8.61 16.39 -1.78
CA ASP A 150 -9.21 17.69 -1.53
C ASP A 150 -8.35 18.49 -0.53
N LYS A 151 -8.12 19.76 -0.87
CA LYS A 151 -7.20 20.66 -0.18
C LYS A 151 -7.88 21.39 0.97
N GLU A 152 -9.20 21.35 1.09
CA GLU A 152 -9.92 21.90 2.25
C GLU A 152 -9.72 21.05 3.53
N TRP A 153 -8.95 19.96 3.44
CA TRP A 153 -8.66 19.00 4.51
C TRP A 153 -7.23 19.17 5.09
N CYS A 154 -6.46 20.14 4.58
CA CYS A 154 -5.10 20.48 5.04
C CYS A 154 -5.08 21.83 5.77
#